data_AF-A0A3M1Q427-F1
#
_entry.id   AF-A0A3M1Q427-F1
#
_cell.length_a   1.000
_cell.length_b   1.000
_cell.length_c   1.000
_cell.angle_alpha   90.00
_cell.angle_beta   90.00
_cell.angle_gamma   90.00
#
_symmetry.space_group_name_H-M   'P 1'
#
loop_
_entity.id
_entity.type
_entity.pdbx_description
1 polymer ?
#
loop_
_entity_poly.entity_id
_entity_poly.type
_entity_poly.pdbx_seq_one_letter_code
_entity_poly.pdbx_strand_id
1 'polypeptide(L)'
;MIVKVKEPQPQEIAMMRPGQVLFTYLHLAADPAQARGLIEKDVVAIAYETVTDERGGLPLLAPMSEVAGRMSIQAGAHCLEMEQGGRGMLLGGVPGVPPAKVVVIGGGVVGTNAARMAMGLEARVFVLDKSLRRLQELDFQFGAKLTTVFSTTSAIEEHVLSADLVIGAVLVPGAAAPKLVTREMVRQMKRGSVLVDVAIDQGGCFETSRPTTHADPTFVEEGVVHYCVANMPGAVARTSTLALNNATLPFVIALADKGYRRALAEDPHLKAGLNIHRGHVTHPAVAEALGLPYTPVDAELKAA
;
A
#
# COMPACT_ATOMS: atom_id res chain seq x y z
N MET A 1 -10.58 -24.94 0.74
CA MET A 1 -10.20 -23.51 0.81
C MET A 1 -8.70 -23.43 1.06
N ILE A 2 -8.01 -22.49 0.42
CA ILE A 2 -6.62 -22.12 0.66
C ILE A 2 -6.62 -20.68 1.15
N VAL A 3 -5.94 -20.42 2.26
CA VAL A 3 -5.68 -19.07 2.78
C VAL A 3 -4.20 -18.79 2.58
N LYS A 4 -3.88 -17.71 1.88
CA LYS A 4 -2.49 -17.25 1.62
C LYS A 4 -2.36 -15.78 1.99
N VAL A 5 -1.12 -15.29 1.99
CA VAL A 5 -0.82 -13.86 2.10
C VAL A 5 -0.67 -13.26 0.70
N LYS A 6 0.26 -13.79 -0.09
CA LYS A 6 0.58 -13.31 -1.44
C LYS A 6 -0.03 -14.17 -2.53
N GLU A 7 -0.10 -13.58 -3.72
CA GLU A 7 -0.56 -14.19 -4.95
C GLU A 7 0.15 -15.52 -5.24
N PRO A 8 -0.57 -16.50 -5.79
CA PRO A 8 0.01 -17.79 -6.13
C PRO A 8 1.02 -17.64 -7.26
N GLN A 9 2.20 -18.23 -7.08
CA GLN A 9 3.23 -18.30 -8.10
C GLN A 9 2.85 -19.33 -9.18
N PRO A 10 3.43 -19.27 -10.41
CA PRO A 10 3.03 -20.17 -11.52
C PRO A 10 2.99 -21.66 -11.15
N GLN A 11 3.99 -22.13 -10.39
CA GLN A 11 4.06 -23.50 -9.88
C GLN A 11 2.94 -23.83 -8.87
N GLU A 12 2.51 -22.86 -8.07
CA GLU A 12 1.41 -23.02 -7.11
C GLU A 12 0.05 -23.01 -7.83
N ILE A 13 -0.12 -22.19 -8.86
CA ILE A 13 -1.30 -22.20 -9.74
C ILE A 13 -1.46 -23.57 -10.39
N ALA A 14 -0.35 -24.19 -10.84
CA ALA A 14 -0.38 -25.52 -11.42
C ALA A 14 -0.97 -26.60 -10.48
N MET A 15 -0.81 -26.42 -9.16
CA MET A 15 -1.31 -27.33 -8.12
C MET A 15 -2.79 -27.10 -7.75
N MET A 16 -3.41 -26.01 -8.22
CA MET A 16 -4.80 -25.68 -7.89
C MET A 16 -5.79 -26.63 -8.55
N ARG A 17 -6.94 -26.84 -7.87
CA ARG A 17 -8.01 -27.72 -8.32
C ARG A 17 -9.27 -26.93 -8.70
N PRO A 18 -10.05 -27.40 -9.69
CA PRO A 18 -11.36 -26.83 -10.00
C PRO A 18 -12.26 -26.69 -8.77
N GLY A 19 -12.95 -25.56 -8.65
CA GLY A 19 -13.83 -25.21 -7.54
C GLY A 19 -13.13 -24.91 -6.20
N GLN A 20 -11.79 -24.90 -6.16
CA GLN A 20 -11.07 -24.58 -4.93
C GLN A 20 -11.18 -23.09 -4.60
N VAL A 21 -11.59 -22.78 -3.37
CA VAL A 21 -11.60 -21.40 -2.87
C VAL A 21 -10.19 -20.97 -2.52
N LEU A 22 -9.73 -19.86 -3.10
CA LEU A 22 -8.49 -19.17 -2.80
C LEU A 22 -8.81 -17.81 -2.18
N PHE A 23 -8.28 -17.52 -1.00
CA PHE A 23 -8.45 -16.25 -0.30
C PHE A 23 -7.09 -15.67 0.08
N THR A 24 -6.69 -14.58 -0.57
CA THR A 24 -5.33 -13.98 -0.51
C THR A 24 -5.30 -12.60 -1.17
N TYR A 25 -4.18 -11.86 -1.11
CA TYR A 25 -3.93 -10.77 -2.07
C TYR A 25 -3.67 -11.33 -3.47
N LEU A 26 -4.24 -10.72 -4.52
CA LEU A 26 -4.10 -11.21 -5.90
C LEU A 26 -3.47 -10.20 -6.86
N HIS A 27 -3.84 -8.92 -6.76
CA HIS A 27 -3.40 -7.82 -7.62
C HIS A 27 -3.57 -8.11 -9.13
N LEU A 28 -4.67 -8.79 -9.50
CA LEU A 28 -4.87 -9.35 -10.84
C LEU A 28 -4.75 -8.36 -11.99
N ALA A 29 -5.15 -7.09 -11.79
CA ALA A 29 -5.07 -6.06 -12.81
C ALA A 29 -3.64 -5.82 -13.32
N ALA A 30 -2.62 -6.06 -12.47
CA ALA A 30 -1.22 -5.89 -12.82
C ALA A 30 -0.54 -7.19 -13.30
N ASP A 31 -1.23 -8.34 -13.23
CA ASP A 31 -0.67 -9.65 -13.54
C ASP A 31 -1.62 -10.50 -14.42
N PRO A 32 -1.62 -10.27 -15.75
CA PRO A 32 -2.45 -11.03 -16.69
C PRO A 32 -2.13 -12.53 -16.70
N ALA A 33 -0.90 -12.93 -16.36
CA ALA A 33 -0.49 -14.34 -16.38
C ALA A 33 -1.14 -15.10 -15.20
N GLN A 34 -1.10 -14.52 -14.01
CA GLN A 34 -1.79 -15.05 -12.85
C GLN A 34 -3.30 -15.13 -13.09
N ALA A 35 -3.91 -14.06 -13.61
CA ALA A 35 -5.35 -14.03 -13.88
C ALA A 35 -5.78 -15.16 -14.83
N ARG A 36 -5.07 -15.35 -15.95
CA ARG A 36 -5.34 -16.46 -16.89
C ARG A 36 -5.19 -17.83 -16.22
N GLY A 37 -4.12 -18.03 -15.45
CA GLY A 37 -3.90 -19.29 -14.75
C GLY A 37 -5.02 -19.62 -13.75
N LEU A 38 -5.54 -18.64 -13.02
CA LEU A 38 -6.67 -18.84 -12.11
C LEU A 38 -7.99 -19.09 -12.85
N ILE A 39 -8.23 -18.42 -13.98
CA ILE A 39 -9.38 -18.66 -14.86
C ILE A 39 -9.36 -20.11 -15.38
N GLU A 40 -8.24 -20.54 -15.96
CA GLU A 40 -8.07 -21.89 -16.52
C GLU A 40 -8.20 -23.00 -15.47
N LYS A 41 -7.79 -22.73 -14.23
CA LYS A 41 -7.91 -23.67 -13.11
C LYS A 41 -9.29 -23.75 -12.51
N ASP A 42 -10.26 -22.97 -13.01
CA ASP A 42 -11.65 -23.00 -12.60
C ASP A 42 -11.84 -22.76 -11.08
N VAL A 43 -11.00 -21.89 -10.51
CA VAL A 43 -11.02 -21.61 -9.06
C VAL A 43 -12.09 -20.58 -8.67
N VAL A 44 -12.31 -20.46 -7.36
CA VAL A 44 -13.07 -19.35 -6.76
C VAL A 44 -12.06 -18.46 -6.03
N ALA A 45 -11.66 -17.35 -6.65
CA ALA A 45 -10.62 -16.46 -6.13
C ALA A 45 -11.24 -15.19 -5.52
N ILE A 46 -11.01 -15.01 -4.22
CA ILE A 46 -11.46 -13.86 -3.44
C ILE A 46 -10.20 -13.06 -3.05
N ALA A 47 -10.16 -11.79 -3.44
CA ALA A 47 -9.03 -10.90 -3.23
C ALA A 47 -9.19 -10.09 -1.94
N TYR A 48 -8.19 -10.09 -1.06
CA TYR A 48 -8.23 -9.28 0.17
C TYR A 48 -8.42 -7.79 -0.13
N GLU A 49 -7.69 -7.27 -1.11
CA GLU A 49 -7.64 -5.87 -1.48
C GLU A 49 -8.90 -5.34 -2.16
N THR A 50 -9.89 -6.19 -2.45
CA THR A 50 -11.20 -5.77 -2.99
C THR A 50 -12.36 -6.11 -2.06
N VAL A 51 -12.11 -6.77 -0.91
CA VAL A 51 -13.09 -6.83 0.19
C VAL A 51 -13.26 -5.42 0.73
N THR A 52 -14.52 -4.99 0.86
CA THR A 52 -14.88 -3.64 1.31
C THR A 52 -15.36 -3.61 2.77
N ASP A 53 -15.73 -2.44 3.28
CA ASP A 53 -16.46 -2.30 4.53
C ASP A 53 -17.67 -1.36 4.36
N GLU A 54 -18.49 -1.23 5.41
CA GLU A 54 -19.70 -0.38 5.43
C GLU A 54 -19.41 1.11 5.18
N ARG A 55 -18.16 1.54 5.34
CA ARG A 55 -17.70 2.92 5.17
C ARG A 55 -17.00 3.13 3.81
N GLY A 56 -17.02 2.12 2.94
CA GLY A 56 -16.36 2.15 1.63
C GLY A 56 -14.84 2.03 1.69
N GLY A 57 -14.29 1.57 2.83
CA GLY A 57 -12.88 1.27 3.01
C GLY A 57 -12.49 -0.13 2.53
N LEU A 58 -11.20 -0.44 2.66
CA LEU A 58 -10.60 -1.74 2.32
C LEU A 58 -10.02 -2.37 3.61
N PRO A 59 -10.85 -3.04 4.43
CA PRO A 59 -10.48 -3.45 5.78
C PRO A 59 -9.35 -4.48 5.81
N LEU A 60 -9.18 -5.26 4.75
CA LEU A 60 -8.11 -6.25 4.66
C LEU A 60 -6.80 -5.67 4.11
N LEU A 61 -6.82 -4.46 3.52
CA LEU A 61 -5.62 -3.75 3.08
C LEU A 61 -5.10 -2.78 4.14
N ALA A 62 -6.01 -2.22 4.95
CA ALA A 62 -5.68 -1.24 5.98
C ALA A 62 -4.55 -1.68 6.93
N PRO A 63 -4.54 -2.90 7.51
CA PRO A 63 -3.48 -3.31 8.43
C PRO A 63 -2.08 -3.31 7.79
N MET A 64 -1.98 -3.71 6.51
CA MET A 64 -0.70 -3.69 5.79
C MET A 64 -0.25 -2.26 5.50
N SER A 65 -1.20 -1.36 5.24
CA SER A 65 -0.95 0.07 5.05
C SER A 65 -0.49 0.74 6.35
N GLU A 66 -1.06 0.36 7.49
CA GLU A 66 -0.62 0.83 8.80
C GLU A 66 0.82 0.40 9.09
N VAL A 67 1.13 -0.88 8.88
CA VAL A 67 2.50 -1.41 9.08
C VAL A 67 3.49 -0.71 8.15
N ALA A 68 3.18 -0.60 6.85
CA ALA A 68 4.05 0.05 5.88
C ALA A 68 4.29 1.53 6.22
N GLY A 69 3.25 2.26 6.62
CA GLY A 69 3.37 3.65 7.06
C GLY A 69 4.24 3.82 8.31
N ARG A 70 4.19 2.88 9.26
CA ARG A 70 5.06 2.95 10.45
C ARG A 70 6.51 2.59 10.12
N MET A 71 6.69 1.55 9.32
CA MET A 71 8.02 1.09 8.91
C MET A 71 8.73 2.11 8.01
N SER A 72 8.01 2.90 7.22
CA SER A 72 8.62 3.89 6.34
C SER A 72 9.44 4.94 7.10
N ILE A 73 9.03 5.28 8.33
CA ILE A 73 9.80 6.17 9.20
C ILE A 73 11.02 5.47 9.79
N GLN A 74 10.90 4.19 10.18
CA GLN A 74 12.05 3.43 10.68
C GLN A 74 13.11 3.24 9.59
N ALA A 75 12.69 2.84 8.39
CA ALA A 75 13.55 2.72 7.23
C ALA A 75 14.15 4.07 6.84
N GLY A 76 13.33 5.13 6.77
CA GLY A 76 13.78 6.48 6.45
C GLY A 76 14.80 7.04 7.45
N ALA A 77 14.58 6.82 8.75
CA ALA A 77 15.51 7.22 9.81
C ALA A 77 16.86 6.49 9.67
N HIS A 78 16.84 5.18 9.43
CA HIS A 78 18.07 4.43 9.21
C HIS A 78 18.79 4.89 7.95
N CYS A 79 18.07 5.11 6.85
CA CYS A 79 18.63 5.62 5.59
C CYS A 79 19.21 7.04 5.70
N LEU A 80 18.83 7.81 6.74
CA LEU A 80 19.41 9.13 7.00
C LEU A 80 20.80 9.06 7.64
N GLU A 81 21.22 7.91 8.15
CA GLU A 81 22.56 7.71 8.73
C GLU A 81 23.66 7.76 7.65
N MET A 82 24.84 8.28 8.00
CA MET A 82 25.96 8.44 7.06
C MET A 82 26.40 7.13 6.43
N GLU A 83 26.42 6.04 7.20
CA GLU A 83 26.80 4.71 6.74
C GLU A 83 25.83 4.14 5.70
N GLN A 84 24.58 4.62 5.68
CA GLN A 84 23.57 4.25 4.68
C GLN A 84 23.57 5.18 3.45
N GLY A 85 24.53 6.11 3.36
CA GLY A 85 24.61 7.13 2.31
C GLY A 85 23.73 8.36 2.56
N GLY A 86 23.01 8.39 3.68
CA GLY A 86 22.24 9.53 4.13
C GLY A 86 23.13 10.68 4.61
N ARG A 87 22.49 11.79 4.95
CA ARG A 87 23.17 13.03 5.36
C ARG A 87 23.61 13.09 6.83
N GLY A 88 23.47 11.99 7.58
CA GLY A 88 23.85 11.91 8.99
C GLY A 88 22.93 12.63 9.95
N MET A 89 21.61 12.60 9.74
CA MET A 89 20.65 13.29 10.62
C MET A 89 19.81 12.34 11.47
N LEU A 90 19.71 12.70 12.75
CA LEU A 90 18.76 12.12 13.69
C LEU A 90 17.41 12.83 13.56
N LEU A 91 16.31 12.09 13.45
CA LEU A 91 14.97 12.66 13.23
C LEU A 91 14.55 13.70 14.29
N GLY A 92 14.76 13.40 15.57
CA GLY A 92 14.37 14.29 16.68
C GLY A 92 15.36 15.40 17.00
N GLY A 93 16.56 15.37 16.41
CA GLY A 93 17.66 16.23 16.87
C GLY A 93 17.97 15.99 18.35
N VAL A 94 18.51 17.01 19.00
CA VAL A 94 18.78 17.07 20.45
C VAL A 94 18.70 18.54 20.90
N PRO A 95 18.63 18.87 22.20
CA PRO A 95 18.63 20.27 22.64
C PRO A 95 19.78 21.08 22.03
N GLY A 96 19.43 22.15 21.29
CA GLY A 96 20.37 23.00 20.56
C GLY A 96 20.66 22.58 19.11
N VAL A 97 20.14 21.44 18.65
CA VAL A 97 20.28 20.92 17.28
C VAL A 97 18.89 20.71 16.67
N PRO A 98 18.63 21.23 15.46
CA PRO A 98 17.31 21.13 14.85
C PRO A 98 16.91 19.68 14.51
N PRO A 99 15.63 19.30 14.65
CA PRO A 99 15.10 18.03 14.17
C PRO A 99 15.01 18.00 12.64
N ALA A 100 14.87 16.80 12.07
CA ALA A 100 14.67 16.60 10.64
C ALA A 100 13.28 17.11 10.20
N LYS A 101 13.21 17.66 8.97
CA LYS A 101 11.93 17.94 8.30
C LYS A 101 11.46 16.68 7.55
N VAL A 102 10.33 16.13 7.99
CA VAL A 102 9.68 14.97 7.36
C VAL A 102 8.46 15.45 6.58
N VAL A 103 8.39 15.10 5.30
CA VAL A 103 7.26 15.42 4.42
C VAL A 103 6.58 14.13 4.00
N VAL A 104 5.26 14.04 4.18
CA VAL A 104 4.46 12.88 3.81
C VAL A 104 3.49 13.31 2.72
N ILE A 105 3.59 12.70 1.54
CA ILE A 105 2.70 12.98 0.40
C ILE A 105 1.59 11.92 0.40
N GLY A 106 0.37 12.33 0.74
CA GLY A 106 -0.80 11.47 0.94
C GLY A 106 -1.13 11.32 2.42
N GLY A 107 -2.34 11.75 2.82
CA GLY A 107 -2.84 11.72 4.20
C GLY A 107 -3.66 10.48 4.55
N GLY A 108 -3.68 9.44 3.69
CA GLY A 108 -4.40 8.19 3.93
C GLY A 108 -3.85 7.35 5.08
N VAL A 109 -4.18 6.05 5.13
CA VAL A 109 -3.77 5.14 6.22
C VAL A 109 -2.25 5.08 6.38
N VAL A 110 -1.51 4.92 5.27
CA VAL A 110 -0.03 4.93 5.25
C VAL A 110 0.50 6.25 5.81
N GLY A 111 0.06 7.37 5.24
CA GLY A 111 0.58 8.68 5.61
C GLY A 111 0.26 9.09 7.04
N THR A 112 -0.92 8.73 7.55
CA THR A 112 -1.31 8.97 8.94
C THR A 112 -0.41 8.23 9.92
N ASN A 113 -0.07 6.97 9.61
CA ASN A 113 0.82 6.17 10.44
C ASN A 113 2.28 6.64 10.33
N ALA A 114 2.72 7.06 9.14
CA ALA A 114 4.02 7.67 8.95
C ALA A 114 4.16 8.97 9.74
N ALA A 115 3.19 9.89 9.61
CA ALA A 115 3.17 11.13 10.36
C ALA A 115 3.20 10.89 11.88
N ARG A 116 2.37 9.94 12.38
CA ARG A 116 2.35 9.55 13.78
C ARG A 116 3.72 9.07 14.28
N MET A 117 4.41 8.24 13.50
CA MET A 117 5.73 7.74 13.91
C MET A 117 6.81 8.81 13.83
N ALA A 118 6.80 9.65 12.79
CA ALA A 118 7.74 10.75 12.68
C ALA A 118 7.59 11.75 13.84
N MET A 119 6.35 12.11 14.20
CA MET A 119 6.08 12.95 15.38
C MET A 119 6.50 12.27 16.69
N GLY A 120 6.33 10.95 16.79
CA GLY A 120 6.78 10.18 17.95
C GLY A 120 8.30 10.15 18.12
N LEU A 121 9.04 10.33 17.02
CA LEU A 121 10.49 10.53 17.01
C LEU A 121 10.88 12.02 17.01
N GLU A 122 9.94 12.91 17.35
CA GLU A 122 10.13 14.35 17.52
C GLU A 122 10.57 15.11 16.26
N ALA A 123 10.38 14.52 15.07
CA ALA A 123 10.62 15.21 13.81
C ALA A 123 9.58 16.32 13.55
N ARG A 124 9.95 17.26 12.67
CA ARG A 124 9.03 18.30 12.17
C ARG A 124 8.25 17.75 10.98
N VAL A 125 6.96 17.49 11.16
CA VAL A 125 6.16 16.72 10.20
C VAL A 125 5.18 17.58 9.40
N PHE A 126 5.19 17.39 8.09
CA PHE A 126 4.24 17.97 7.15
C PHE A 126 3.50 16.87 6.39
N VAL A 127 2.17 16.96 6.27
CA VAL A 127 1.37 16.08 5.41
C VAL A 127 0.73 16.89 4.30
N LEU A 128 0.96 16.48 3.06
CA LEU A 128 0.35 17.06 1.85
C LEU A 128 -0.76 16.14 1.34
N ASP A 129 -1.97 16.66 1.17
CA ASP A 129 -3.09 15.92 0.57
C ASP A 129 -3.99 16.85 -0.26
N LYS A 130 -4.70 16.29 -1.24
CA LYS A 130 -5.66 17.02 -2.09
C LYS A 130 -7.04 17.16 -1.43
N SER A 131 -7.33 16.39 -0.38
CA SER A 131 -8.61 16.39 0.32
C SER A 131 -8.55 17.31 1.53
N LEU A 132 -9.20 18.48 1.44
CA LEU A 132 -9.34 19.39 2.58
C LEU A 132 -10.02 18.71 3.78
N ARG A 133 -11.01 17.83 3.53
CA ARG A 133 -11.63 17.03 4.58
C ARG A 133 -10.59 16.16 5.30
N ARG A 134 -9.72 15.48 4.55
CA ARG A 134 -8.70 14.62 5.16
C ARG A 134 -7.67 15.43 5.96
N LEU A 135 -7.25 16.58 5.44
CA LEU A 135 -6.36 17.48 6.16
C LEU A 135 -7.01 17.98 7.46
N GLN A 136 -8.29 18.35 7.43
CA GLN A 136 -9.03 18.74 8.62
C GLN A 136 -9.12 17.61 9.66
N GLU A 137 -9.37 16.37 9.24
CA GLU A 137 -9.37 15.20 10.13
C GLU A 137 -8.01 15.00 10.82
N LEU A 138 -6.91 15.17 10.08
CA LEU A 138 -5.55 15.06 10.60
C LEU A 138 -5.20 16.22 11.54
N ASP A 139 -5.61 17.44 11.22
CA ASP A 139 -5.43 18.62 12.06
C ASP A 139 -6.16 18.46 13.40
N PHE A 140 -7.43 18.03 13.39
CA PHE A 140 -8.16 17.73 14.63
C PHE A 140 -7.54 16.59 15.42
N GLN A 141 -6.96 15.59 14.75
CA GLN A 141 -6.37 14.42 15.40
C GLN A 141 -5.04 14.71 16.09
N PHE A 142 -4.19 15.54 15.49
CA PHE A 142 -2.81 15.75 15.95
C PHE A 142 -2.52 17.18 16.43
N GLY A 143 -3.41 18.12 16.15
CA GLY A 143 -3.28 19.53 16.50
C GLY A 143 -1.97 20.13 16.01
N ALA A 144 -1.42 21.05 16.80
CA ALA A 144 -0.22 21.82 16.47
C ALA A 144 1.06 20.98 16.23
N LYS A 145 1.06 19.67 16.50
CA LYS A 145 2.21 18.80 16.24
C LYS A 145 2.38 18.45 14.77
N LEU A 146 1.30 18.50 13.98
CA LEU A 146 1.29 18.18 12.56
C LEU A 146 0.97 19.42 11.75
N THR A 147 1.77 19.72 10.72
CA THR A 147 1.38 20.73 9.73
C THR A 147 0.71 20.05 8.54
N THR A 148 -0.54 20.42 8.25
CA THR A 148 -1.28 19.95 7.09
C THR A 148 -1.23 20.98 5.97
N VAL A 149 -0.93 20.55 4.74
CA VAL A 149 -0.74 21.43 3.58
C VAL A 149 -1.57 20.92 2.41
N PHE A 150 -2.28 21.82 1.73
CA PHE A 150 -3.02 21.45 0.53
C PHE A 150 -2.07 21.15 -0.63
N SER A 151 -2.22 19.99 -1.25
CA SER A 151 -1.28 19.47 -2.24
C SER A 151 -1.44 20.11 -3.62
N THR A 152 -0.78 21.25 -3.83
CA THR A 152 -0.53 21.82 -5.17
C THR A 152 0.86 21.42 -5.68
N THR A 153 1.13 21.54 -6.98
CA THR A 153 2.47 21.29 -7.55
C THR A 153 3.54 22.15 -6.87
N SER A 154 3.25 23.44 -6.68
CA SER A 154 4.15 24.38 -6.00
C SER A 154 4.38 24.02 -4.53
N ALA A 155 3.34 23.58 -3.81
CA ALA A 155 3.50 23.13 -2.42
C ALA A 155 4.34 21.84 -2.33
N ILE A 156 4.14 20.89 -3.25
CA ILE A 156 4.97 19.68 -3.31
C ILE A 156 6.43 20.08 -3.53
N GLU A 157 6.70 20.91 -4.53
CA GLU A 157 8.05 21.39 -4.85
C GLU A 157 8.71 22.06 -3.63
N GLU A 158 8.07 23.06 -3.03
CA GLU A 158 8.60 23.79 -1.87
C GLU A 158 8.96 22.85 -0.71
N HIS A 159 8.02 21.96 -0.36
CA HIS A 159 8.20 21.09 0.80
C HIS A 159 9.20 19.98 0.54
N VAL A 160 9.23 19.39 -0.66
CA VAL A 160 10.17 18.31 -1.03
C VAL A 160 11.61 18.83 -1.09
N LEU A 161 11.86 19.96 -1.75
CA LEU A 161 13.22 20.53 -1.88
C LEU A 161 13.85 20.84 -0.52
N SER A 162 13.03 21.23 0.45
CA SER A 162 13.47 21.56 1.80
C SER A 162 13.40 20.40 2.80
N ALA A 163 12.91 19.23 2.39
CA ALA A 163 12.79 18.04 3.25
C ALA A 163 14.15 17.36 3.49
N ASP A 164 14.21 16.61 4.58
CA ASP A 164 15.31 15.69 4.84
C ASP A 164 14.88 14.24 4.60
N LEU A 165 13.60 13.95 4.87
CA LEU A 165 12.95 12.68 4.57
C LEU A 165 11.59 12.95 3.92
N VAL A 166 11.31 12.32 2.78
CA VAL A 166 10.00 12.35 2.12
C VAL A 166 9.42 10.94 2.06
N ILE A 167 8.16 10.79 2.47
CA ILE A 167 7.40 9.55 2.39
C ILE A 167 6.35 9.68 1.29
N GLY A 168 6.46 8.83 0.28
CA GLY A 168 5.47 8.66 -0.78
C GLY A 168 4.36 7.73 -0.30
N ALA A 169 3.19 8.27 0.05
CA ALA A 169 2.07 7.55 0.65
C ALA A 169 0.77 7.71 -0.15
N VAL A 170 0.89 7.97 -1.47
CA VAL A 170 -0.25 8.14 -2.36
C VAL A 170 -0.68 6.80 -2.93
N LEU A 171 -1.96 6.49 -2.75
CA LEU A 171 -2.61 5.29 -3.27
C LEU A 171 -3.79 5.73 -4.13
N VAL A 172 -3.86 5.23 -5.37
CA VAL A 172 -5.07 5.33 -6.20
C VAL A 172 -5.59 3.90 -6.39
N PRO A 173 -6.71 3.53 -5.73
CA PRO A 173 -7.24 2.17 -5.83
C PRO A 173 -7.44 1.74 -7.30
N GLY A 174 -6.82 0.63 -7.69
CA GLY A 174 -6.96 0.04 -9.03
C GLY A 174 -6.19 0.75 -10.15
N ALA A 175 -5.37 1.76 -9.86
CA ALA A 175 -4.58 2.47 -10.87
C ALA A 175 -3.11 2.62 -10.45
N ALA A 176 -2.25 2.96 -11.41
CA ALA A 176 -0.86 3.29 -11.13
C ALA A 176 -0.75 4.56 -10.27
N ALA A 177 0.26 4.61 -9.40
CA ALA A 177 0.53 5.78 -8.59
C ALA A 177 0.93 6.98 -9.49
N PRO A 178 0.35 8.18 -9.28
CA PRO A 178 0.76 9.36 -10.04
C PRO A 178 2.19 9.75 -9.67
N LYS A 179 2.97 10.19 -10.68
CA LYS A 179 4.32 10.73 -10.48
C LYS A 179 4.24 12.17 -9.99
N LEU A 180 4.38 12.36 -8.68
CA LEU A 180 4.21 13.65 -8.01
C LEU A 180 5.52 14.39 -7.75
N VAL A 181 6.62 13.65 -7.59
CA VAL A 181 7.96 14.23 -7.46
C VAL A 181 8.75 13.90 -8.73
N THR A 182 9.09 14.94 -9.48
CA THR A 182 9.81 14.81 -10.75
C THR A 182 11.31 14.61 -10.52
N ARG A 183 12.02 14.05 -11.50
CA ARG A 183 13.48 13.92 -11.45
C ARG A 183 14.16 15.27 -11.22
N GLU A 184 13.63 16.34 -11.79
CA GLU A 184 14.18 17.69 -11.61
C GLU A 184 14.06 18.14 -10.14
N MET A 185 12.92 17.89 -9.50
CA MET A 185 12.78 18.16 -8.06
C MET A 185 13.79 17.35 -7.25
N VAL A 186 13.98 16.05 -7.56
CA VAL A 186 14.94 15.19 -6.86
C VAL A 186 16.37 15.72 -6.98
N ARG A 187 16.76 16.20 -8.16
CA ARG A 187 18.08 16.83 -8.37
C ARG A 187 18.30 18.09 -7.54
N GLN A 188 17.24 18.82 -7.23
CA GLN A 188 17.28 20.04 -6.43
C GLN A 188 17.16 19.78 -4.92
N MET A 189 16.85 18.54 -4.51
CA MET A 189 16.78 18.18 -3.09
C MET A 189 18.16 18.29 -2.43
N LYS A 190 18.14 18.43 -1.11
CA LYS A 190 19.37 18.42 -0.31
C LYS A 190 20.08 17.07 -0.48
N ARG A 191 21.38 17.09 -0.80
CA ARG A 191 22.20 15.88 -0.92
C ARG A 191 22.15 15.04 0.37
N GLY A 192 21.99 13.73 0.23
CA GLY A 192 21.83 12.77 1.33
C GLY A 192 20.46 12.83 2.03
N SER A 193 19.48 13.57 1.49
CA SER A 193 18.08 13.38 1.85
C SER A 193 17.58 12.01 1.40
N VAL A 194 16.46 11.57 1.97
CA VAL A 194 15.89 10.24 1.75
C VAL A 194 14.49 10.34 1.17
N LEU A 195 14.21 9.53 0.17
CA LEU A 195 12.89 9.26 -0.38
C LEU A 195 12.49 7.82 -0.02
N VAL A 196 11.36 7.64 0.66
CA VAL A 196 10.77 6.32 0.94
C VAL A 196 9.48 6.21 0.15
N ASP A 197 9.47 5.39 -0.90
CA ASP A 197 8.31 5.22 -1.77
C ASP A 197 7.48 4.01 -1.34
N VAL A 198 6.47 4.25 -0.50
CA VAL A 198 5.55 3.18 -0.05
C VAL A 198 4.58 2.79 -1.17
N ALA A 199 4.39 3.66 -2.17
CA ALA A 199 3.56 3.39 -3.33
C ALA A 199 4.28 2.56 -4.41
N ILE A 200 5.48 2.04 -4.12
CA ILE A 200 6.30 1.30 -5.09
C ILE A 200 5.59 0.06 -5.65
N ASP A 201 4.73 -0.59 -4.84
CA ASP A 201 3.93 -1.74 -5.26
C ASP A 201 2.94 -1.40 -6.40
N GLN A 202 2.69 -0.12 -6.66
CA GLN A 202 1.87 0.40 -7.78
C GLN A 202 2.67 1.27 -8.76
N GLY A 203 3.99 1.06 -8.82
CA GLY A 203 4.90 1.78 -9.71
C GLY A 203 5.57 3.00 -9.09
N GLY A 204 5.22 3.39 -7.86
CA GLY A 204 5.86 4.46 -7.10
C GLY A 204 5.39 5.87 -7.48
N CYS A 205 5.36 6.80 -6.51
CA CYS A 205 4.96 8.18 -6.75
C CYS A 205 6.10 9.14 -7.08
N PHE A 206 7.36 8.66 -7.12
CA PHE A 206 8.51 9.42 -7.59
C PHE A 206 8.95 8.96 -8.98
N GLU A 207 9.41 9.87 -9.83
CA GLU A 207 9.89 9.54 -11.19
C GLU A 207 11.18 8.70 -11.19
N THR A 208 12.01 8.87 -10.17
CA THR A 208 13.30 8.15 -9.98
C THR A 208 13.14 6.82 -9.24
N SER A 209 11.93 6.49 -8.77
CA SER A 209 11.66 5.23 -8.06
C SER A 209 11.80 4.02 -8.98
N ARG A 210 12.49 2.99 -8.48
CA ARG A 210 12.51 1.63 -9.04
C ARG A 210 12.40 0.60 -7.92
N PRO A 211 11.69 -0.52 -8.10
CA PRO A 211 11.56 -1.53 -7.06
C PRO A 211 12.92 -2.05 -6.59
N THR A 212 13.04 -2.21 -5.28
CA THR A 212 14.21 -2.78 -4.58
C THR A 212 13.77 -3.94 -3.70
N THR A 213 14.71 -4.60 -3.03
CA THR A 213 14.42 -5.79 -2.20
C THR A 213 14.90 -5.59 -0.78
N HIS A 214 14.45 -6.41 0.18
CA HIS A 214 14.99 -6.35 1.54
C HIS A 214 16.51 -6.61 1.62
N ALA A 215 17.09 -7.32 0.64
CA ALA A 215 18.53 -7.61 0.60
C ALA A 215 19.36 -6.45 0.03
N ASP A 216 18.78 -5.70 -0.91
CA ASP A 216 19.38 -4.50 -1.51
C ASP A 216 18.30 -3.41 -1.53
N PRO A 217 18.09 -2.72 -0.39
CA PRO A 217 16.89 -1.93 -0.15
C PRO A 217 16.96 -0.49 -0.64
N THR A 218 18.16 -0.01 -0.97
CA THR A 218 18.38 1.39 -1.32
C THR A 218 19.27 1.57 -2.53
N PHE A 219 19.13 2.72 -3.17
CA PHE A 219 20.08 3.22 -4.15
C PHE A 219 20.20 4.73 -4.05
N VAL A 220 21.29 5.29 -4.56
CA VAL A 220 21.48 6.75 -4.63
C VAL A 220 21.29 7.21 -6.07
N GLU A 221 20.45 8.23 -6.26
CA GLU A 221 20.22 8.85 -7.56
C GLU A 221 20.05 10.36 -7.38
N GLU A 222 20.70 11.14 -8.25
CA GLU A 222 20.79 12.61 -8.13
C GLU A 222 21.29 13.10 -6.75
N GLY A 223 22.04 12.26 -6.02
CA GLY A 223 22.54 12.56 -4.67
C GLY A 223 21.52 12.35 -3.54
N VAL A 224 20.39 11.72 -3.83
CA VAL A 224 19.29 11.40 -2.88
C VAL A 224 19.19 9.90 -2.70
N VAL A 225 19.05 9.45 -1.46
CA VAL A 225 18.88 8.03 -1.12
C VAL A 225 17.42 7.63 -1.37
N HIS A 226 17.20 6.56 -2.12
CA HIS A 226 15.87 6.03 -2.40
C HIS A 226 15.72 4.71 -1.68
N TYR A 227 14.64 4.57 -0.91
CA TYR A 227 14.17 3.31 -0.34
C TYR A 227 12.86 2.96 -1.04
N CYS A 228 12.87 1.87 -1.81
CA CYS A 228 11.75 1.49 -2.67
C CYS A 228 11.44 -0.01 -2.51
N VAL A 229 11.53 -0.54 -1.28
CA VAL A 229 11.37 -1.97 -1.04
C VAL A 229 9.89 -2.34 -1.19
N ALA A 230 9.60 -3.20 -2.16
CA ALA A 230 8.28 -3.78 -2.31
C ALA A 230 7.96 -4.67 -1.10
N ASN A 231 6.68 -4.74 -0.70
CA ASN A 231 6.24 -5.54 0.45
C ASN A 231 7.02 -5.23 1.74
N MET A 232 7.08 -3.95 2.13
CA MET A 232 7.71 -3.52 3.40
C MET A 232 7.23 -4.33 4.63
N PRO A 233 5.91 -4.62 4.80
CA PRO A 233 5.42 -5.37 5.96
C PRO A 233 6.01 -6.78 6.12
N GLY A 234 6.61 -7.34 5.07
CA GLY A 234 7.29 -8.64 5.12
C GLY A 234 8.45 -8.71 6.11
N ALA A 235 9.13 -7.60 6.40
CA ALA A 235 10.28 -7.59 7.33
C ALA A 235 9.87 -7.74 8.81
N VAL A 236 8.61 -7.45 9.14
CA VAL A 236 8.07 -7.49 10.52
C VAL A 236 6.97 -8.55 10.65
N ALA A 237 7.23 -9.74 10.11
CA ALA A 237 6.27 -10.84 9.94
C ALA A 237 5.43 -11.14 11.20
N ARG A 238 6.00 -11.05 12.41
CA ARG A 238 5.25 -11.26 13.65
C ARG A 238 4.11 -10.25 13.81
N THR A 239 4.38 -8.98 13.56
CA THR A 239 3.40 -7.90 13.67
C THR A 239 2.41 -7.96 12.51
N SER A 240 2.91 -8.08 11.27
CA SER A 240 2.05 -8.06 10.08
C SER A 240 1.15 -9.29 9.99
N THR A 241 1.63 -10.48 10.37
CA THR A 241 0.80 -11.70 10.40
C THR A 241 -0.37 -11.55 11.38
N LEU A 242 -0.12 -11.07 12.60
CA LEU A 242 -1.18 -10.87 13.59
C LEU A 242 -2.17 -9.78 13.15
N ALA A 243 -1.67 -8.68 12.60
CA ALA A 243 -2.50 -7.58 12.13
C ALA A 243 -3.41 -8.02 10.96
N LEU A 244 -2.86 -8.73 9.97
CA LEU A 244 -3.63 -9.27 8.85
C LEU A 244 -4.64 -10.32 9.33
N ASN A 245 -4.21 -11.28 10.14
CA ASN A 245 -5.09 -12.35 10.62
C ASN A 245 -6.26 -11.81 11.43
N ASN A 246 -6.06 -10.81 12.29
CA ASN A 246 -7.17 -10.21 13.03
C ASN A 246 -8.24 -9.61 12.12
N ALA A 247 -7.85 -9.06 10.96
CA ALA A 247 -8.78 -8.53 9.97
C ALA A 247 -9.43 -9.62 9.11
N THR A 248 -8.67 -10.66 8.71
CA THR A 248 -9.16 -11.72 7.82
C THR A 248 -9.95 -12.81 8.56
N LEU A 249 -9.69 -13.02 9.85
CA LEU A 249 -10.24 -14.15 10.62
C LEU A 249 -11.78 -14.25 10.55
N PRO A 250 -12.56 -13.16 10.69
CA PRO A 250 -14.02 -13.25 10.56
C PRO A 250 -14.47 -13.80 9.19
N PHE A 251 -13.82 -13.36 8.11
CA PHE A 251 -14.11 -13.83 6.75
C PHE A 251 -13.65 -15.27 6.52
N VAL A 252 -12.49 -15.65 7.07
CA VAL A 252 -11.99 -17.04 7.00
C VAL A 252 -12.95 -17.99 7.70
N ILE A 253 -13.45 -17.64 8.89
CA ILE A 253 -14.44 -18.44 9.62
C ILE A 253 -15.75 -18.53 8.82
N ALA A 254 -16.25 -17.40 8.30
CA ALA A 254 -17.47 -17.39 7.49
C ALA A 254 -17.36 -18.29 6.25
N LEU A 255 -16.24 -18.23 5.53
CA LEU A 255 -15.98 -19.09 4.37
C LEU A 255 -15.84 -20.57 4.74
N ALA A 256 -15.23 -20.87 5.89
CA ALA A 256 -15.07 -22.24 6.37
C ALA A 256 -16.40 -22.88 6.81
N ASP A 257 -17.20 -22.15 7.59
CA ASP A 257 -18.45 -22.67 8.17
C ASP A 257 -19.60 -22.71 7.16
N LYS A 258 -19.71 -21.67 6.33
CA LYS A 258 -20.86 -21.50 5.42
C LYS A 258 -20.59 -21.99 4.00
N GLY A 259 -19.31 -22.15 3.64
CA GLY A 259 -18.88 -22.26 2.25
C GLY A 259 -19.01 -20.93 1.49
N TYR A 260 -18.29 -20.80 0.36
CA TYR A 260 -18.19 -19.53 -0.36
C TYR A 260 -19.55 -19.00 -0.83
N ARG A 261 -20.46 -19.86 -1.31
CA ARG A 261 -21.75 -19.42 -1.88
C ARG A 261 -22.61 -18.69 -0.86
N ARG A 262 -22.81 -19.31 0.30
CA ARG A 262 -23.62 -18.74 1.37
C ARG A 262 -22.91 -17.55 2.02
N ALA A 263 -21.59 -17.62 2.22
CA ALA A 263 -20.81 -16.51 2.77
C ALA A 263 -20.91 -15.25 1.88
N LEU A 264 -20.75 -15.39 0.56
CA LEU A 264 -20.84 -14.27 -0.38
C LEU A 264 -22.28 -13.75 -0.54
N ALA A 265 -23.29 -14.61 -0.43
CA ALA A 265 -24.69 -14.18 -0.49
C ALA A 265 -25.12 -13.38 0.75
N GLU A 266 -24.62 -13.74 1.93
CA GLU A 266 -24.96 -13.08 3.19
C GLU A 266 -24.11 -11.84 3.50
N ASP A 267 -22.93 -11.71 2.89
CA ASP A 267 -21.99 -10.60 3.14
C ASP A 267 -21.67 -9.86 1.83
N PRO A 268 -22.27 -8.68 1.57
CA PRO A 268 -22.02 -7.90 0.37
C PRO A 268 -20.57 -7.37 0.28
N HIS A 269 -19.88 -7.25 1.41
CA HIS A 269 -18.50 -6.77 1.46
C HIS A 269 -17.51 -7.87 1.07
N LEU A 270 -17.71 -9.09 1.59
CA LEU A 270 -16.99 -10.25 1.12
C LEU A 270 -17.31 -10.55 -0.36
N LYS A 271 -18.57 -10.32 -0.79
CA LYS A 271 -18.99 -10.45 -2.18
C LYS A 271 -18.20 -9.55 -3.14
N ALA A 272 -17.92 -8.31 -2.75
CA ALA A 272 -17.06 -7.41 -3.50
C ALA A 272 -15.61 -7.93 -3.64
N GLY A 273 -15.19 -8.82 -2.74
CA GLY A 273 -13.94 -9.56 -2.80
C GLY A 273 -13.84 -10.56 -3.96
N LEU A 274 -14.95 -11.02 -4.54
CA LEU A 274 -14.93 -12.08 -5.56
C LEU A 274 -14.40 -11.56 -6.89
N ASN A 275 -13.23 -12.05 -7.30
CA ASN A 275 -12.52 -11.60 -8.50
C ASN A 275 -12.63 -12.58 -9.67
N ILE A 276 -12.52 -13.88 -9.39
CA ILE A 276 -12.70 -14.95 -10.36
C ILE A 276 -13.66 -15.99 -9.79
N HIS A 277 -14.65 -16.39 -10.57
CA HIS A 277 -15.54 -17.49 -10.25
C HIS A 277 -15.65 -18.43 -11.44
N ARG A 278 -15.07 -19.62 -11.31
CA ARG A 278 -15.25 -20.73 -12.25
C ARG A 278 -15.06 -20.34 -13.72
N GLY A 279 -13.89 -19.78 -14.03
CA GLY A 279 -13.53 -19.33 -15.38
C GLY A 279 -14.01 -17.93 -15.76
N HIS A 280 -14.86 -17.28 -14.94
CA HIS A 280 -15.35 -15.92 -15.22
C HIS A 280 -14.67 -14.88 -14.34
N VAL A 281 -14.39 -13.71 -14.91
CA VAL A 281 -13.92 -12.54 -14.15
C VAL A 281 -15.12 -11.77 -13.62
N THR A 282 -15.18 -11.60 -12.30
CA THR A 282 -16.34 -11.02 -11.61
C THR A 282 -16.05 -9.68 -10.96
N HIS A 283 -14.82 -9.15 -11.09
CA HIS A 283 -14.48 -7.81 -10.63
C HIS A 283 -14.32 -6.85 -11.82
N PRO A 284 -15.08 -5.73 -11.87
CA PRO A 284 -15.15 -4.88 -13.07
C PRO A 284 -13.80 -4.24 -13.42
N ALA A 285 -13.06 -3.73 -12.42
CA ALA A 285 -11.75 -3.11 -12.67
C ALA A 285 -10.69 -4.10 -13.20
N VAL A 286 -10.80 -5.38 -12.82
CA VAL A 286 -9.88 -6.42 -13.32
C VAL A 286 -10.25 -6.78 -14.75
N ALA A 287 -11.55 -6.92 -15.04
CA ALA A 287 -12.04 -7.17 -16.39
C ALA A 287 -11.63 -6.05 -17.37
N GLU A 288 -11.78 -4.79 -16.96
CA GLU A 288 -11.35 -3.62 -17.73
C GLU A 288 -9.83 -3.60 -17.96
N ALA A 289 -9.03 -3.74 -16.89
CA ALA A 289 -7.57 -3.70 -16.99
C ALA A 289 -6.99 -4.81 -17.87
N LEU A 290 -7.63 -5.99 -17.88
CA LEU A 290 -7.17 -7.16 -18.64
C LEU A 290 -7.85 -7.31 -20.01
N GLY A 291 -8.83 -6.48 -20.34
CA GLY A 291 -9.63 -6.60 -21.57
C GLY A 291 -10.45 -7.89 -21.64
N LEU A 292 -10.93 -8.39 -20.50
CA LEU A 292 -11.69 -9.64 -20.39
C LEU A 292 -13.19 -9.39 -20.19
N PRO A 293 -14.08 -10.34 -20.55
CA PRO A 293 -15.50 -10.23 -20.26
C PRO A 293 -15.77 -10.15 -18.75
N TYR A 294 -16.61 -9.19 -18.35
CA TYR A 294 -17.10 -9.04 -16.98
C TYR A 294 -18.41 -9.81 -16.79
N THR A 295 -18.47 -10.67 -15.78
CA THR A 295 -19.71 -11.34 -15.36
C THR A 295 -20.12 -10.88 -13.96
N PRO A 296 -21.34 -10.32 -13.76
CA PRO A 296 -21.81 -9.94 -12.44
C PRO A 296 -21.87 -11.13 -11.47
N VAL A 297 -21.38 -10.93 -10.24
CA VAL A 297 -21.35 -11.96 -9.18
C VAL A 297 -22.72 -12.61 -8.94
N ASP A 298 -23.80 -11.82 -8.96
CA ASP A 298 -25.15 -12.32 -8.69
C ASP A 298 -25.68 -13.24 -9.80
N ALA A 299 -25.17 -13.13 -11.04
CA ALA A 299 -25.49 -14.07 -12.11
C ALA A 299 -24.81 -15.43 -11.87
N GLU A 300 -23.55 -15.40 -11.44
CA GLU A 300 -22.74 -16.60 -11.16
C GLU A 300 -23.24 -17.38 -9.94
N LEU A 301 -23.66 -16.69 -8.87
CA LEU A 301 -24.15 -17.34 -7.65
C LEU A 301 -25.53 -18.00 -7.81
N LYS A 302 -26.31 -17.59 -8.83
CA LYS A 302 -27.64 -18.17 -9.13
C LYS A 302 -27.60 -19.34 -10.11
N ALA A 303 -26.57 -19.42 -10.96
CA ALA A 303 -26.50 -20.38 -12.07
C ALA A 303 -26.00 -21.78 -11.67
N ALA A 304 -25.63 -22.00 -10.40
CA ALA A 304 -24.89 -23.18 -9.96
C ALA A 304 -25.54 -23.85 -8.75
#